data_AF-A0A958I1P0-F1
#
_entry.id   AF-A0A958I1P0-F1
#
_cell.length_a   1.000
_cell.length_b   1.000
_cell.length_c   1.000
_cell.angle_alpha   90.00
_cell.angle_beta   90.00
_cell.angle_gamma   90.00
#
_symmetry.space_group_name_H-M   'P 1'
#
loop_
_entity.id
_entity.type
_entity.pdbx_description
1 polymer ?
#
loop_
_entity_poly.entity_id
_entity_poly.type
_entity_poly.pdbx_seq_one_letter_code
_entity_poly.pdbx_strand_id
1 'polypeptide(L)'
;MKFNEFGETENGQIAVGDSSYPQFVNEFWTSRQRQANALHEVAYRACFKGQLPRFFIERLSQPGDIVYDPFSGRGTSAIEA
;
A
#
# COMPACT_ATOMS: atom_id res chain seq x y z
N MET A 1 -5.21 -9.80 -10.96
CA MET A 1 -6.07 -8.62 -11.21
C MET A 1 -5.52 -7.50 -10.33
N LYS A 2 -5.35 -6.27 -10.84
CA LYS A 2 -4.81 -5.17 -10.03
C LYS A 2 -5.85 -4.70 -9.00
N PHE A 3 -5.43 -4.55 -7.75
CA PHE A 3 -6.21 -4.11 -6.61
C PHE A 3 -6.88 -2.75 -6.89
N ASN A 4 -8.18 -2.63 -6.62
CA ASN A 4 -9.00 -1.45 -6.95
C ASN A 4 -10.01 -1.04 -5.86
N GLU A 5 -9.83 -1.48 -4.60
CA GLU A 5 -10.82 -1.18 -3.54
C GLU A 5 -10.82 0.30 -3.08
N PHE A 6 -9.82 1.09 -3.47
CA PHE A 6 -9.80 2.55 -3.25
C PHE A 6 -10.58 3.34 -4.32
N GLY A 7 -11.27 2.67 -5.25
CA GLY A 7 -11.98 3.36 -6.34
C GLY A 7 -11.04 3.91 -7.41
N GLU A 8 -11.47 4.98 -8.11
CA GLU A 8 -10.66 5.61 -9.15
C GLU A 8 -9.43 6.28 -8.54
N THR A 9 -8.25 5.92 -9.05
CA THR A 9 -6.98 6.51 -8.65
C THR A 9 -6.47 7.39 -9.76
N GLU A 10 -6.17 8.65 -9.45
CA GLU A 10 -5.46 9.52 -10.38
C GLU A 10 -4.00 9.06 -10.47
N ASN A 11 -3.52 8.84 -11.69
CA ASN A 11 -2.16 8.40 -11.96
C ASN A 11 -1.40 9.55 -12.62
N GLY A 12 -0.22 9.84 -12.12
CA GLY A 12 0.66 10.88 -12.63
C GLY A 12 2.11 10.43 -12.65
N GLN A 13 2.99 11.41 -12.92
CA GLN A 13 4.44 11.27 -12.85
C GLN A 13 4.95 12.46 -12.05
N ILE A 14 5.89 12.21 -11.13
CA ILE A 14 6.56 13.26 -10.37
C ILE A 14 8.06 13.22 -10.67
N ALA A 15 8.62 14.37 -11.05
CA ALA A 15 10.05 14.51 -11.26
C ALA A 15 10.77 14.74 -9.93
N VAL A 16 11.81 13.95 -9.66
CA VAL A 16 12.68 14.07 -8.49
C VAL A 16 14.13 13.97 -8.98
N GLY A 17 14.84 15.09 -8.94
CA GLY A 17 16.15 15.21 -9.59
C GLY A 17 16.04 14.99 -11.09
N ASP A 18 16.91 14.14 -11.65
CA ASP A 18 16.91 13.78 -13.07
C ASP A 18 16.02 12.56 -13.39
N SER A 19 15.24 12.08 -12.43
CA SER A 19 14.40 10.89 -12.56
C SER A 19 12.91 11.21 -12.43
N SER A 20 12.07 10.38 -13.06
CA SER A 20 10.61 10.50 -13.00
C SER A 20 10.01 9.23 -12.40
N TYR A 21 9.10 9.42 -11.44
CA TYR A 21 8.50 8.32 -10.68
C TYR A 21 6.97 8.31 -10.81
N PRO A 22 6.32 7.14 -10.79
CA PRO A 22 4.87 7.06 -10.74
C PRO A 22 4.31 7.78 -9.51
N GLN A 23 3.28 8.60 -9.72
CA GLN A 23 2.53 9.27 -8.67
C GLN A 23 1.10 8.71 -8.65
N PHE A 24 0.56 8.48 -7.45
CA PHE A 24 -0.82 8.04 -7.25
C PHE A 24 -1.52 8.97 -6.25
N VAL A 25 -2.69 9.49 -6.63
CA VAL A 25 -3.51 10.33 -5.76
C VAL A 25 -4.89 9.69 -5.58
N ASN A 26 -5.25 9.41 -4.33
CA ASN A 26 -6.53 8.81 -3.93
C ASN A 26 -6.81 9.01 -2.42
N GLU A 27 -8.03 8.70 -1.98
CA GLU A 27 -8.41 8.55 -0.57
C GLU A 27 -7.98 7.17 -0.04
N PHE A 28 -6.71 7.04 0.32
CA PHE A 28 -6.14 5.80 0.85
C PHE A 28 -6.57 5.48 2.30
N TRP A 29 -7.22 6.43 2.98
CA TRP A 29 -7.59 6.34 4.39
C TRP A 29 -9.11 6.45 4.59
N THR A 30 -9.85 5.47 4.04
CA THR A 30 -11.32 5.51 4.03
C THR A 30 -11.95 5.12 5.37
N SER A 31 -13.17 5.62 5.63
CA SER A 31 -13.97 5.27 6.83
C SER A 31 -14.33 3.78 6.92
N ARG A 32 -14.27 3.03 5.81
CA ARG A 32 -14.47 1.57 5.76
C ARG A 32 -13.27 0.77 6.29
N GLN A 33 -12.23 1.43 6.79
CA GLN A 33 -11.05 0.80 7.40
C GLN A 33 -11.32 -0.26 8.46
N ARG A 34 -12.51 -0.35 9.07
CA ARG A 34 -12.81 -1.41 10.05
C ARG A 34 -13.11 -2.79 9.43
N GLN A 35 -13.27 -2.91 8.12
CA GLN A 35 -13.45 -4.21 7.46
C GLN A 35 -12.11 -4.74 6.92
N ALA A 36 -11.26 -5.31 7.78
CA ALA A 36 -10.03 -5.97 7.34
C ALA A 36 -9.88 -7.34 7.99
N ASN A 37 -9.03 -8.18 7.43
CA ASN A 37 -8.78 -9.53 7.93
C ASN A 37 -8.10 -9.49 9.32
N ALA A 38 -8.51 -10.39 10.22
CA ALA A 38 -7.96 -10.57 11.56
C ALA A 38 -6.45 -10.88 11.58
N LEU A 39 -5.87 -11.41 10.48
CA LEU A 39 -4.43 -11.61 10.33
C LEU A 39 -3.61 -10.32 10.51
N HIS A 40 -4.23 -9.16 10.27
CA HIS A 40 -3.62 -7.85 10.47
C HIS A 40 -3.96 -7.23 11.83
N GLU A 41 -4.67 -7.92 12.72
CA GLU A 41 -5.20 -7.37 13.98
C GLU A 41 -4.27 -7.58 15.18
N VAL A 42 -3.00 -7.24 15.02
CA VAL A 42 -2.11 -6.98 16.16
C VAL A 42 -2.27 -5.53 16.58
N ALA A 43 -2.55 -5.31 17.87
CA ALA A 43 -2.76 -3.98 18.44
C ALA A 43 -1.48 -3.13 18.33
N TYR A 44 -1.44 -2.25 17.33
CA TYR A 44 -0.37 -1.28 17.12
C TYR A 44 -0.99 0.08 16.79
N ARG A 45 -0.53 1.14 17.47
CA ARG A 45 -1.00 2.51 17.22
C ARG A 45 -0.39 3.02 15.92
N ALA A 46 -1.14 3.82 15.15
CA ALA A 46 -0.74 4.30 13.82
C ALA A 46 -0.52 3.19 12.77
N CYS A 47 -1.39 2.17 12.77
CA CYS A 47 -1.37 1.11 11.77
C CYS A 47 -2.22 1.42 10.53
N PHE A 48 -1.81 0.90 9.37
CA PHE A 48 -2.59 0.90 8.12
C PHE A 48 -3.12 -0.50 7.80
N LYS A 49 -4.27 -0.60 7.12
CA LYS A 49 -4.85 -1.88 6.68
C LYS A 49 -4.12 -2.44 5.45
N GLY A 50 -4.19 -3.76 5.24
CA GLY A 50 -3.47 -4.49 4.19
C GLY A 50 -3.77 -4.01 2.76
N GLN A 51 -4.95 -3.43 2.55
CA GLN A 51 -5.31 -2.77 1.29
C GLN A 51 -4.26 -1.74 0.83
N LEU A 52 -3.67 -0.99 1.76
CA LEU A 52 -2.71 0.06 1.43
C LEU A 52 -1.39 -0.48 0.85
N PRO A 53 -0.63 -1.34 1.56
CA PRO A 53 0.59 -1.91 0.99
C PRO A 53 0.29 -2.75 -0.26
N ARG A 54 -0.81 -3.51 -0.28
CA ARG A 54 -1.22 -4.29 -1.46
C ARG A 54 -1.40 -3.44 -2.70
N PHE A 55 -2.03 -2.26 -2.57
CA PHE A 55 -2.19 -1.33 -3.69
C PHE A 55 -0.86 -0.97 -4.36
N PHE A 56 0.17 -0.71 -3.55
CA PHE A 56 1.50 -0.32 -4.04
C PHE A 56 2.31 -1.52 -4.53
N ILE A 57 2.32 -2.64 -3.81
CA ILE A 57 3.04 -3.86 -4.18
C ILE A 57 2.58 -4.34 -5.57
N GLU A 58 1.27 -4.52 -5.78
CA GLU A 58 0.75 -4.98 -7.08
C GLU A 58 1.01 -4.01 -8.25
N ARG A 59 1.39 -2.75 -7.99
CA ARG A 59 1.65 -1.73 -9.02
C ARG A 59 3.13 -1.47 -9.26
N LEU A 60 3.95 -1.64 -8.23
CA LEU A 60 5.34 -1.20 -8.21
C LEU A 60 6.34 -2.35 -8.05
N SER A 61 5.87 -3.59 -7.91
CA SER A 61 6.72 -4.78 -7.87
C SER A 61 6.18 -5.91 -8.75
N GLN A 62 7.02 -6.91 -8.97
CA GLN A 62 6.72 -8.19 -9.60
C GLN A 62 7.00 -9.35 -8.63
N PRO A 63 6.41 -10.54 -8.86
CA PRO A 63 6.77 -11.72 -8.08
C PRO A 63 8.29 -11.97 -8.11
N GLY A 64 8.90 -12.08 -6.92
CA GLY A 64 10.34 -12.24 -6.75
C GLY A 64 11.11 -10.95 -6.45
N ASP A 65 10.49 -9.78 -6.60
CA ASP A 65 11.07 -8.52 -6.15
C ASP A 65 11.12 -8.42 -4.62
N ILE A 66 12.03 -7.59 -4.11
CA ILE A 66 12.19 -7.35 -2.67
C ILE A 66 11.41 -6.11 -2.26
N VAL A 67 10.45 -6.28 -1.34
CA VAL A 67 9.75 -5.17 -0.68
C VAL A 67 10.45 -4.86 0.65
N TYR A 68 11.01 -3.66 0.76
CA TYR A 68 11.71 -3.22 1.96
C TYR A 68 10.85 -2.27 2.80
N ASP A 69 10.57 -2.66 4.05
CA ASP A 69 9.84 -1.86 5.03
C ASP A 69 10.65 -1.74 6.33
N PRO A 70 11.46 -0.67 6.50
CA PRO A 70 12.28 -0.48 7.70
C PRO A 70 11.48 -0.09 8.95
N PHE A 71 10.19 0.24 8.81
CA PHE A 71 9.32 0.68 9.89
C PHE A 71 8.05 -0.17 9.94
N SER A 72 8.24 -1.49 9.93
CA SER A 72 7.19 -2.46 9.60
C SER A 72 6.04 -2.50 10.62
N GLY A 73 6.20 -1.89 11.80
CA GLY A 73 5.16 -1.81 12.83
C GLY A 73 4.66 -3.20 13.21
N ARG A 74 3.43 -3.53 12.80
CA ARG A 74 2.82 -4.86 13.02
C ARG A 74 3.06 -5.88 11.90
N GLY A 75 3.87 -5.56 10.90
CA GLY A 75 4.21 -6.45 9.79
C GLY A 75 3.20 -6.49 8.64
N THR A 76 2.25 -5.55 8.55
CA THR A 76 1.22 -5.52 7.49
C THR A 76 1.83 -5.64 6.08
N SER A 77 2.92 -4.91 5.80
CA SER A 77 3.59 -4.92 4.49
C SER A 77 4.19 -6.28 4.16
N ALA A 78 4.79 -6.96 5.14
CA ALA A 78 5.39 -8.27 4.96
C ALA A 78 4.35 -9.38 4.76
N ILE A 79 3.13 -9.20 5.28
CA ILE A 79 2.02 -10.14 5.08
C ILE A 79 1.44 -10.02 3.66
N GLU A 80 1.49 -8.84 3.05
CA GLU A 80 0.91 -8.59 1.72
C GLU A 80 1.90 -8.75 0.55
N ALA A 81 3.22 -8.79 0.81
CA ALA A 81 4.27 -8.98 -0.19
C ALA A 81 4.44 -10.45 -0.59
#